data_AF-A0A430L8K3-F1
#
_entry.id   AF-A0A430L8K3-F1
#
_cell.length_a   1.000
_cell.length_b   1.000
_cell.length_c   1.000
_cell.angle_alpha   90.00
_cell.angle_beta   90.00
_cell.angle_gamma   90.00
#
_symmetry.space_group_name_H-M   'P 1'
#
loop_
_entity.id
_entity.type
_entity.pdbx_description
1 polymer ?
#
loop_
_entity_poly.entity_id
_entity_poly.type
_entity_poly.pdbx_seq_one_letter_code
_entity_poly.pdbx_strand_id
1 'polypeptide(L)'
;MSSSAWRASALEAVSSYLFEEHSCRSEDASILLVLVSFFSPYDKIPLDLLVRGSTRRRRWTVDGKIETVDAIPVGLVAELADLLSDTSRLNTIFEELCRVSAILKYSDDAYHLNEDMTARIHESLDPKGLSFWRQQALIVAYRAIPWKYIEFPDPTVKLFLPHLQHVTESFQDCFDDLPTVTRTDFMLTLIEASRFPSMAWKYFAVGQAELAAGRLKNTHLRLCIGQSKALLGRLSGNMNEAVNSLHDLASDDSATAMNQRTRSEICVTVLQRCLNYIQVADLDAAQELLEDWSPLGENPSPLEEVICFRKRALLGRIMRYQGEFNDSLEQLEIALKTTQKQSDIILEEDHRDLTCDLADTLRELDRPVDGEELLRAEIVRRTERPDPLPGKSLLELALAESLFAQGRYEEAEQICLDVQTRTSLLKYERLRLYVILAKLRHMNSELESALSCWSEAMQALQKFPLVNGRVNRIISTSMADVLDAQGHNWLSQESPRRASLGELAKPQGVPYWIAGFRHWAEYLQSRGAQGDL
;
A
#
# COMPACT_ATOMS: atom_id res chain seq x y z
N MET A 1 -37.15 5.95 9.64
CA MET A 1 -37.53 6.23 11.04
C MET A 1 -37.55 7.74 11.25
N SER A 2 -38.44 8.30 12.07
CA SER A 2 -38.38 9.73 12.46
C SER A 2 -37.14 9.99 13.32
N SER A 3 -36.69 11.26 13.43
CA SER A 3 -35.49 11.65 14.18
C SER A 3 -35.51 11.26 15.67
N SER A 4 -36.68 11.01 16.25
CA SER A 4 -36.84 10.59 17.65
C SER A 4 -36.90 9.08 17.86
N ALA A 5 -37.30 8.29 16.86
CA ALA A 5 -37.61 6.87 17.05
C ALA A 5 -36.36 6.00 17.27
N TRP A 6 -35.25 6.31 16.60
CA TRP A 6 -34.00 5.55 16.75
C TRP A 6 -33.32 5.82 18.09
N ARG A 7 -33.44 7.05 18.62
CA ARG A 7 -32.95 7.41 19.96
C ARG A 7 -33.71 6.67 21.04
N ALA A 8 -35.04 6.69 20.96
CA ALA A 8 -35.88 5.97 21.91
C ALA A 8 -35.52 4.47 21.93
N SER A 9 -35.33 3.87 20.76
CA SER A 9 -34.90 2.47 20.63
C SER A 9 -33.53 2.21 21.27
N ALA A 10 -32.55 3.10 21.12
CA ALA A 10 -31.24 2.94 21.76
C ALA A 10 -31.31 3.12 23.28
N LEU A 11 -32.07 4.10 23.77
CA LEU A 11 -32.26 4.33 25.20
C LEU A 11 -32.96 3.13 25.86
N GLU A 12 -34.00 2.60 25.23
CA GLU A 12 -34.75 1.41 25.70
C GLU A 12 -33.87 0.15 25.75
N ALA A 13 -33.04 -0.06 24.72
CA ALA A 13 -32.11 -1.18 24.65
C ALA A 13 -31.05 -1.14 25.77
N VAL A 14 -30.60 0.06 26.16
CA VAL A 14 -29.60 0.22 27.22
C VAL A 14 -30.22 0.24 28.62
N SER A 15 -31.41 0.82 28.79
CA SER A 15 -32.08 0.94 30.10
C SER A 15 -32.49 -0.38 30.71
N SER A 16 -32.72 -1.40 29.89
CA SER A 16 -33.29 -2.68 30.31
C SER A 16 -32.29 -3.60 31.05
N TYR A 17 -30.99 -3.27 31.12
CA TYR A 17 -29.95 -4.23 31.55
C TYR A 17 -28.90 -3.70 32.53
N LEU A 18 -28.88 -2.40 32.82
CA LEU A 18 -27.93 -1.80 33.75
C LEU A 18 -28.65 -1.49 35.07
N PHE A 19 -28.72 -2.52 35.92
CA PHE A 19 -29.43 -2.59 37.20
C PHE A 19 -28.86 -1.71 38.34
N GLU A 20 -28.31 -0.54 38.04
CA GLU A 20 -28.04 0.47 39.07
C GLU A 20 -28.89 1.70 38.82
N GLU A 21 -30.02 1.79 39.54
CA GLU A 21 -31.02 2.86 39.52
C GLU A 21 -30.45 4.28 39.78
N HIS A 22 -29.14 4.45 39.97
CA HIS A 22 -28.50 5.72 40.32
C HIS A 22 -27.33 6.15 39.41
N SER A 23 -27.04 5.44 38.31
CA SER A 23 -26.07 5.94 37.33
C SER A 23 -26.74 7.04 36.48
N CYS A 24 -26.45 8.31 36.81
CA CYS A 24 -26.86 9.49 36.04
C CYS A 24 -26.16 9.48 34.67
N ARG A 25 -26.62 8.61 33.77
CA ARG A 25 -26.03 8.41 32.45
C ARG A 25 -26.61 9.40 31.44
N SER A 26 -25.76 10.00 30.63
CA SER A 26 -26.18 10.85 29.53
C SER A 26 -26.83 10.04 28.40
N GLU A 27 -27.80 10.63 27.70
CA GLU A 27 -28.40 9.99 26.51
C GLU A 27 -27.33 9.66 25.46
N ASP A 28 -26.32 10.53 25.34
CA ASP A 28 -25.18 10.36 24.45
C ASP A 28 -24.35 9.11 24.77
N ALA A 29 -24.15 8.79 26.06
CA ALA A 29 -23.43 7.59 26.46
C ALA A 29 -24.19 6.32 26.09
N SER A 30 -25.51 6.30 26.24
CA SER A 30 -26.35 5.18 25.78
C SER A 30 -26.31 5.03 24.26
N ILE A 31 -26.40 6.14 23.53
CA ILE A 31 -26.31 6.17 22.06
C ILE A 31 -24.95 5.65 21.59
N LEU A 32 -23.85 6.13 22.18
CA LEU A 32 -22.51 5.68 21.82
C LEU A 32 -22.34 4.19 22.14
N LEU A 33 -22.84 3.72 23.29
CA LEU A 33 -22.77 2.33 23.69
C LEU A 33 -23.43 1.39 22.68
N VAL A 34 -24.61 1.75 22.15
CA VAL A 34 -25.28 0.98 21.10
C VAL A 34 -24.49 1.02 19.80
N LEU A 35 -23.93 2.17 19.40
CA LEU A 35 -23.12 2.23 18.18
C LEU A 35 -21.89 1.31 18.28
N VAL A 36 -21.16 1.37 19.41
CA VAL A 36 -19.91 0.61 19.55
C VAL A 36 -20.13 -0.89 19.68
N SER A 37 -21.35 -1.34 20.02
CA SER A 37 -21.68 -2.77 20.07
C SER A 37 -21.65 -3.46 18.71
N PHE A 38 -21.71 -2.70 17.61
CA PHE A 38 -21.65 -3.24 16.26
C PHE A 38 -20.21 -3.37 15.73
N PHE A 39 -19.19 -2.88 16.44
CA PHE A 39 -17.80 -3.05 16.05
C PHE A 39 -17.22 -4.38 16.56
N SER A 40 -16.06 -4.80 16.01
CA SER A 40 -15.39 -6.06 16.40
C SER A 40 -15.30 -6.20 17.94
N PRO A 41 -15.83 -7.29 18.52
CA PRO A 41 -15.77 -7.54 19.95
C PRO A 41 -14.38 -8.02 20.41
N TYR A 42 -13.45 -8.31 19.50
CA TYR A 42 -12.12 -8.84 19.84
C TYR A 42 -11.01 -7.80 19.73
N ASP A 43 -11.30 -6.66 19.11
CA ASP A 43 -10.34 -5.61 18.82
C ASP A 43 -10.65 -4.36 19.63
N LYS A 44 -9.61 -3.61 19.98
CA LYS A 44 -9.80 -2.31 20.64
C LYS A 44 -10.27 -1.29 19.62
N ILE A 45 -11.36 -0.59 19.94
CA ILE A 45 -11.94 0.50 19.18
C ILE A 45 -11.13 1.78 19.43
N PRO A 46 -10.37 2.29 18.46
CA PRO A 46 -9.64 3.54 18.62
C PRO A 46 -10.61 4.72 18.50
N LEU A 47 -10.43 5.75 19.33
CA LEU A 47 -11.27 6.97 19.28
C LEU A 47 -11.30 7.60 17.88
N ASP A 48 -10.15 7.58 17.20
CA ASP A 48 -9.97 8.19 15.88
C ASP A 48 -10.83 7.53 14.78
N LEU A 49 -11.20 6.25 14.93
CA LEU A 49 -12.16 5.58 14.04
C LEU A 49 -13.50 6.32 14.02
N LEU A 50 -13.98 6.74 15.19
CA LEU A 50 -15.26 7.41 15.35
C LEU A 50 -15.22 8.84 14.83
N VAL A 51 -14.15 9.56 15.17
CA VAL A 51 -13.94 10.96 14.76
C VAL A 51 -13.78 11.05 13.24
N ARG A 52 -12.91 10.24 12.64
CA ARG A 52 -12.72 10.25 11.18
C ARG A 52 -13.96 9.76 10.42
N GLY A 53 -14.65 8.75 10.95
CA GLY A 53 -15.84 8.19 10.31
C GLY A 53 -16.99 9.20 10.19
N SER A 54 -17.07 10.14 11.13
CA SER A 54 -18.13 11.15 11.21
C SER A 54 -17.78 12.50 10.62
N THR A 55 -16.49 12.85 10.58
CA THR A 55 -16.01 14.13 10.07
C THR A 55 -16.06 14.22 8.54
N ARG A 56 -15.85 15.46 8.06
CA ARG A 56 -15.72 15.77 6.64
C ARG A 56 -14.50 15.06 6.05
N ARG A 57 -14.68 14.44 4.89
CA ARG A 57 -13.60 13.74 4.17
C ARG A 57 -13.42 14.23 2.75
N ARG A 58 -12.21 14.13 2.21
CA ARG A 58 -11.91 14.55 0.83
C ARG A 58 -12.26 13.45 -0.16
N ARG A 59 -12.74 13.81 -1.36
CA ARG A 59 -13.05 12.86 -2.45
C ARG A 59 -12.78 13.43 -3.84
N TRP A 60 -12.68 12.53 -4.81
CA TRP A 60 -12.62 12.84 -6.23
C TRP A 60 -14.01 13.09 -6.83
N THR A 61 -14.21 14.29 -7.38
CA THR A 61 -15.41 14.64 -8.14
C THR A 61 -15.42 13.95 -9.51
N VAL A 62 -16.55 14.02 -10.21
CA VAL A 62 -16.67 13.55 -11.60
C VAL A 62 -15.75 14.28 -12.58
N ASP A 63 -15.30 15.49 -12.22
CA ASP A 63 -14.40 16.33 -12.99
C ASP A 63 -12.92 16.13 -12.58
N GLY A 64 -12.61 15.12 -11.76
CA GLY A 64 -11.24 14.89 -11.27
C GLY A 64 -10.72 15.97 -10.32
N LYS A 65 -11.60 16.80 -9.76
CA LYS A 65 -11.29 17.79 -8.72
C LYS A 65 -11.45 17.19 -7.34
N ILE A 66 -10.99 17.91 -6.32
CA ILE A 66 -11.12 17.50 -4.93
C ILE A 66 -12.27 18.27 -4.29
N GLU A 67 -13.19 17.54 -3.68
CA GLU A 67 -14.27 18.10 -2.86
C GLU A 67 -14.19 17.57 -1.42
N THR A 68 -14.85 18.26 -0.49
CA THR A 68 -14.98 17.84 0.91
C THR A 68 -16.44 17.51 1.19
N VAL A 69 -16.72 16.30 1.67
CA VAL A 69 -18.07 15.76 1.81
C VAL A 69 -18.36 15.32 3.24
N ASP A 70 -19.49 15.78 3.78
CA ASP A 70 -20.02 15.36 5.08
C ASP A 70 -20.44 13.87 5.09
N ALA A 71 -20.66 13.31 6.28
CA ALA A 71 -21.17 11.94 6.44
C ALA A 71 -22.70 11.83 6.25
N ILE A 72 -23.42 12.95 6.38
CA ILE A 72 -24.88 13.01 6.29
C ILE A 72 -25.42 12.55 4.92
N PRO A 73 -24.87 12.99 3.76
CA PRO A 73 -25.37 12.58 2.45
C PRO A 73 -25.29 11.07 2.17
N VAL A 74 -24.41 10.35 2.89
CA VAL A 74 -24.27 8.89 2.76
C VAL A 74 -25.04 8.12 3.82
N GLY A 75 -25.85 8.81 4.64
CA GLY A 75 -26.82 8.21 5.55
C GLY A 75 -26.42 8.19 7.02
N LEU A 76 -25.32 8.85 7.43
CA LEU A 76 -25.04 9.06 8.86
C LEU A 76 -26.05 10.09 9.40
N VAL A 77 -26.76 9.77 10.48
CA VAL A 77 -27.69 10.75 11.07
C VAL A 77 -26.92 11.94 11.65
N ALA A 78 -27.46 13.14 11.46
CA ALA A 78 -26.76 14.39 11.75
C ALA A 78 -26.29 14.48 13.21
N GLU A 79 -27.05 13.90 14.13
CA GLU A 79 -26.76 14.01 15.55
C GLU A 79 -25.71 12.99 16.01
N LEU A 80 -25.58 11.85 15.31
CA LEU A 80 -24.41 11.00 15.46
C LEU A 80 -23.18 11.68 14.83
N ALA A 81 -23.32 12.33 13.68
CA ALA A 81 -22.21 13.04 13.06
C ALA A 81 -21.66 14.13 14.00
N ASP A 82 -22.54 14.93 14.60
CA ASP A 82 -22.21 15.95 15.60
C ASP A 82 -21.52 15.33 16.83
N LEU A 83 -22.16 14.33 17.45
CA LEU A 83 -21.64 13.63 18.63
C LEU A 83 -20.23 13.06 18.41
N LEU A 84 -20.04 12.34 17.31
CA LEU A 84 -18.81 11.61 17.02
C LEU A 84 -17.67 12.51 16.53
N SER A 85 -17.98 13.70 16.00
CA SER A 85 -16.97 14.63 15.51
C SER A 85 -16.32 15.48 16.62
N ASP A 86 -16.95 15.55 17.80
CA ASP A 86 -16.41 16.26 18.97
C ASP A 86 -15.58 15.34 19.85
N THR A 87 -14.26 15.38 19.69
CA THR A 87 -13.30 14.58 20.45
C THR A 87 -13.39 14.82 21.97
N SER A 88 -13.68 16.04 22.42
CA SER A 88 -13.78 16.37 23.84
C SER A 88 -15.04 15.76 24.46
N ARG A 89 -16.15 15.86 23.74
CA ARG A 89 -17.43 15.23 24.13
C ARG A 89 -17.30 13.71 24.15
N LEU A 90 -16.67 13.12 23.13
CA LEU A 90 -16.43 11.67 23.11
C LEU A 90 -15.57 11.19 24.28
N ASN A 91 -14.47 11.88 24.60
CA ASN A 91 -13.63 11.51 25.75
C ASN A 91 -14.43 11.52 27.05
N THR A 92 -15.27 12.55 27.25
CA THR A 92 -16.14 12.66 28.43
C THR A 92 -17.12 11.48 28.51
N ILE A 93 -17.71 11.08 27.38
CA ILE A 93 -18.65 9.96 27.31
C ILE A 93 -17.95 8.62 27.55
N PHE A 94 -16.76 8.41 26.98
CA PHE A 94 -16.01 7.18 27.23
C PHE A 94 -15.59 7.07 28.70
N GLU A 95 -15.19 8.17 29.34
CA GLU A 95 -14.94 8.20 30.79
C GLU A 95 -16.19 7.82 31.60
N GLU A 96 -17.36 8.31 31.19
CA GLU A 96 -18.65 7.95 31.78
C GLU A 96 -18.93 6.45 31.66
N LEU A 97 -18.74 5.88 30.46
CA LEU A 97 -18.92 4.44 30.18
C LEU A 97 -17.89 3.56 30.92
N CYS A 98 -16.67 4.05 31.14
CA CYS A 98 -15.68 3.37 31.97
C CYS A 98 -16.06 3.36 33.46
N ARG A 99 -16.62 4.45 34.00
CA ARG A 99 -17.05 4.52 35.42
C ARG A 99 -18.12 3.49 35.74
N VAL A 100 -19.01 3.22 34.80
CA VAL A 100 -20.09 2.22 34.91
C VAL A 100 -19.67 0.83 34.41
N SER A 101 -18.38 0.61 34.18
CA SER A 101 -17.79 -0.66 33.72
C SER A 101 -18.40 -1.22 32.43
N ALA A 102 -18.98 -0.34 31.60
CA ALA A 102 -19.52 -0.71 30.31
C ALA A 102 -18.40 -0.98 29.29
N ILE A 103 -17.31 -0.21 29.39
CA ILE A 103 -16.18 -0.23 28.47
C ILE A 103 -14.88 -0.20 29.26
N LEU A 104 -13.86 -0.90 28.76
CA LEU A 104 -12.50 -0.86 29.26
C LEU A 104 -11.67 0.14 28.45
N LYS A 105 -10.95 1.06 29.14
CA LYS A 105 -10.02 2.01 28.52
C LYS A 105 -8.59 1.49 28.59
N TYR A 106 -7.84 1.65 27.51
CA TYR A 106 -6.41 1.36 27.42
C TYR A 106 -5.57 2.64 27.32
N SER A 107 -4.26 2.51 27.51
CA SER A 107 -3.30 3.64 27.53
C SER A 107 -3.13 4.33 26.17
N ASP A 108 -3.58 3.71 25.08
CA ASP A 108 -3.51 4.17 23.70
C ASP A 108 -4.81 4.88 23.24
N ASP A 109 -5.65 5.34 24.18
CA ASP A 109 -6.99 5.91 23.93
C ASP A 109 -7.87 5.01 23.05
N ALA A 110 -7.66 3.70 23.18
CA ALA A 110 -8.48 2.67 22.58
C ALA A 110 -9.36 2.01 23.65
N TYR A 111 -10.51 1.51 23.21
CA TYR A 111 -11.60 1.08 24.08
C TYR A 111 -12.07 -0.32 23.73
N HIS A 112 -12.49 -1.10 24.72
CA HIS A 112 -13.04 -2.43 24.48
C HIS A 112 -14.39 -2.58 25.18
N LEU A 113 -15.40 -3.01 24.43
CA LEU A 113 -16.73 -3.25 24.95
C LEU A 113 -16.79 -4.65 25.56
N ASN A 114 -17.50 -4.79 26.68
CA ASN A 114 -17.77 -6.11 27.27
C ASN A 114 -18.66 -6.95 26.34
N GLU A 115 -18.21 -8.15 25.96
CA GLU A 115 -18.90 -9.06 25.03
C GLU A 115 -20.35 -9.37 25.45
N ASP A 116 -20.58 -9.56 26.77
CA ASP A 116 -21.91 -9.83 27.31
C ASP A 116 -22.87 -8.65 27.10
N MET A 117 -22.34 -7.43 27.04
CA MET A 117 -23.15 -6.23 26.79
C MET A 117 -23.54 -6.12 25.33
N THR A 118 -22.66 -6.47 24.40
CA THR A 118 -22.95 -6.50 22.97
C THR A 118 -24.15 -7.40 22.67
N ALA A 119 -24.11 -8.64 23.16
CA ALA A 119 -25.18 -9.60 22.94
C ALA A 119 -26.53 -9.08 23.46
N ARG A 120 -26.56 -8.54 24.68
CA ARG A 120 -27.78 -7.99 25.29
C ARG A 120 -28.34 -6.81 24.51
N ILE A 121 -27.49 -5.86 24.09
CA ILE A 121 -27.93 -4.71 23.30
C ILE A 121 -28.58 -5.20 22.00
N HIS A 122 -27.96 -6.16 21.32
CA HIS A 122 -28.49 -6.69 20.06
C HIS A 122 -29.81 -7.45 20.25
N GLU A 123 -29.97 -8.22 21.33
CA GLU A 123 -31.23 -8.91 21.66
C GLU A 123 -32.38 -7.94 21.96
N SER A 124 -32.05 -6.73 22.42
CA SER A 124 -33.03 -5.73 22.86
C SER A 124 -33.50 -4.81 21.75
N LEU A 125 -32.75 -4.73 20.66
CA LEU A 125 -33.09 -3.93 19.50
C LEU A 125 -34.11 -4.69 18.64
N ASP A 126 -35.13 -3.98 18.19
CA ASP A 126 -36.05 -4.52 17.19
C ASP A 126 -35.31 -4.70 15.84
N PRO A 127 -35.85 -5.50 14.89
CA PRO A 127 -35.18 -5.74 13.61
C PRO A 127 -34.85 -4.46 12.82
N LYS A 128 -35.67 -3.41 12.96
CA LYS A 128 -35.42 -2.11 12.32
C LYS A 128 -34.29 -1.35 13.01
N GLY A 129 -34.25 -1.33 14.33
CA GLY A 129 -33.15 -0.78 15.13
C GLY A 129 -31.83 -1.47 14.85
N LEU A 130 -31.83 -2.82 14.79
CA LEU A 130 -30.66 -3.60 14.40
C LEU A 130 -30.13 -3.20 13.02
N SER A 131 -30.99 -3.15 12.00
CA SER A 131 -30.59 -2.75 10.64
C SER A 131 -30.06 -1.31 10.60
N PHE A 132 -30.74 -0.38 11.30
CA PHE A 132 -30.33 1.01 11.40
C PHE A 132 -28.94 1.16 12.01
N TRP A 133 -28.72 0.60 13.21
CA TRP A 133 -27.45 0.73 13.93
C TRP A 133 -26.30 0.05 13.22
N ARG A 134 -26.55 -1.10 12.60
CA ARG A 134 -25.58 -1.76 11.72
C ARG A 134 -25.14 -0.82 10.60
N GLN A 135 -26.09 -0.15 9.94
CA GLN A 135 -25.79 0.79 8.85
C GLN A 135 -24.99 2.00 9.35
N GLN A 136 -25.33 2.57 10.52
CA GLN A 136 -24.57 3.68 11.10
C GLN A 136 -23.12 3.26 11.41
N ALA A 137 -22.93 2.08 12.03
CA ALA A 137 -21.61 1.53 12.30
C ALA A 137 -20.81 1.27 11.01
N LEU A 138 -21.46 0.77 9.95
CA LEU A 138 -20.82 0.55 8.65
C LEU A 138 -20.30 1.88 8.08
N ILE A 139 -21.15 2.91 8.09
CA ILE A 139 -20.80 4.23 7.59
C ILE A 139 -19.62 4.81 8.36
N VAL A 140 -19.64 4.75 9.69
CA VAL A 140 -18.51 5.22 10.52
C VAL A 140 -17.23 4.44 10.20
N ALA A 141 -17.30 3.10 10.16
CA ALA A 141 -16.14 2.25 9.92
C ALA A 141 -15.47 2.52 8.57
N TYR A 142 -16.22 2.48 7.47
CA TYR A 142 -15.59 2.64 6.16
C TYR A 142 -15.17 4.09 5.95
N ARG A 143 -15.92 5.08 6.45
CA ARG A 143 -15.58 6.49 6.21
C ARG A 143 -14.27 6.92 6.87
N ALA A 144 -13.86 6.23 7.93
CA ALA A 144 -12.60 6.50 8.61
C ALA A 144 -11.36 6.21 7.75
N ILE A 145 -11.51 5.41 6.69
CA ILE A 145 -10.42 5.07 5.78
C ILE A 145 -10.01 6.29 4.94
N PRO A 146 -8.74 6.74 5.03
CA PRO A 146 -8.27 7.87 4.24
C PRO A 146 -8.03 7.50 2.78
N TRP A 147 -8.32 8.46 1.89
CA TRP A 147 -8.15 8.31 0.45
C TRP A 147 -6.75 8.72 -0.01
N LYS A 148 -6.08 7.81 -0.72
CA LYS A 148 -4.76 8.03 -1.32
C LYS A 148 -4.79 9.26 -2.21
N TYR A 149 -3.71 10.03 -2.14
CA TYR A 149 -3.47 11.27 -2.88
C TYR A 149 -4.25 12.50 -2.46
N ILE A 150 -5.24 12.39 -1.58
CA ILE A 150 -6.03 13.54 -1.13
C ILE A 150 -6.07 13.66 0.39
N GLU A 151 -5.78 12.59 1.12
CA GLU A 151 -5.65 12.62 2.58
C GLU A 151 -4.28 12.10 3.00
N PHE A 152 -3.74 12.65 4.09
CA PHE A 152 -2.45 12.22 4.60
C PHE A 152 -2.52 10.77 5.09
N PRO A 153 -1.46 9.97 4.85
CA PRO A 153 -1.38 8.63 5.40
C PRO A 153 -1.42 8.69 6.92
N ASP A 154 -2.24 7.83 7.52
CA ASP A 154 -2.43 7.77 8.96
C ASP A 154 -2.05 6.37 9.46
N PRO A 155 -1.05 6.26 10.36
CA PRO A 155 -0.56 4.97 10.84
C PRO A 155 -1.62 4.17 11.62
N THR A 156 -2.62 4.84 12.19
CA THR A 156 -3.66 4.22 13.02
C THR A 156 -4.69 3.43 12.22
N VAL A 157 -4.77 3.65 10.90
CA VAL A 157 -5.81 3.05 10.03
C VAL A 157 -5.79 1.52 10.06
N LYS A 158 -4.65 0.90 10.34
CA LYS A 158 -4.56 -0.56 10.51
C LYS A 158 -5.46 -1.08 11.64
N LEU A 159 -5.68 -0.26 12.66
CA LEU A 159 -6.57 -0.56 13.79
C LEU A 159 -8.06 -0.47 13.39
N PHE A 160 -8.38 0.20 12.28
CA PHE A 160 -9.76 0.35 11.80
C PHE A 160 -10.22 -0.87 11.00
N LEU A 161 -9.28 -1.59 10.36
CA LEU A 161 -9.58 -2.67 9.43
C LEU A 161 -10.36 -3.84 10.07
N PRO A 162 -10.04 -4.30 11.29
CA PRO A 162 -10.82 -5.37 11.93
C PRO A 162 -12.27 -4.97 12.18
N HIS A 163 -12.52 -3.73 12.58
CA HIS A 163 -13.88 -3.21 12.77
C HIS A 163 -14.63 -3.08 11.44
N LEU A 164 -13.97 -2.59 10.39
CA LEU A 164 -14.54 -2.54 9.05
C LEU A 164 -14.85 -3.95 8.52
N GLN A 165 -13.96 -4.92 8.75
CA GLN A 165 -14.16 -6.32 8.39
C GLN A 165 -15.42 -6.86 9.07
N HIS A 166 -15.48 -6.76 10.39
CA HIS A 166 -16.57 -7.27 11.21
C HIS A 166 -17.93 -6.70 10.79
N VAL A 167 -18.02 -5.37 10.64
CA VAL A 167 -19.27 -4.74 10.23
C VAL A 167 -19.64 -5.12 8.79
N THR A 168 -18.66 -5.24 7.89
CA THR A 168 -18.91 -5.64 6.49
C THR A 168 -19.45 -7.07 6.40
N GLU A 169 -18.88 -8.02 7.15
CA GLU A 169 -19.35 -9.41 7.20
C GLU A 169 -20.80 -9.49 7.69
N SER A 170 -21.19 -8.62 8.62
CA SER A 170 -22.59 -8.51 9.08
C SER A 170 -23.57 -8.00 8.02
N PHE A 171 -23.08 -7.49 6.88
CA PHE A 171 -23.87 -6.95 5.76
C PHE A 171 -23.86 -7.81 4.49
N GLN A 172 -23.14 -8.93 4.48
CA GLN A 172 -22.81 -9.67 3.25
C GLN A 172 -24.06 -10.07 2.42
N ASP A 173 -25.18 -10.35 3.07
CA ASP A 173 -26.43 -10.78 2.42
C ASP A 173 -27.43 -9.65 2.12
N CYS A 174 -27.13 -8.41 2.54
CA CYS A 174 -28.07 -7.29 2.47
C CYS A 174 -27.47 -6.00 1.89
N PHE A 175 -26.38 -6.08 1.12
CA PHE A 175 -25.84 -4.90 0.43
C PHE A 175 -26.84 -4.23 -0.52
N ASP A 176 -27.77 -4.99 -1.09
CA ASP A 176 -28.81 -4.46 -1.98
C ASP A 176 -29.84 -3.57 -1.23
N ASP A 177 -29.92 -3.67 0.10
CA ASP A 177 -30.78 -2.83 0.93
C ASP A 177 -30.17 -1.45 1.20
N LEU A 178 -28.86 -1.28 0.97
CA LEU A 178 -28.18 0.00 1.16
C LEU A 178 -28.61 1.00 0.06
N PRO A 179 -28.83 2.28 0.41
CA PRO A 179 -29.01 3.34 -0.57
C PRO A 179 -27.86 3.37 -1.58
N THR A 180 -28.15 3.60 -2.87
CA THR A 180 -27.15 3.54 -3.95
C THR A 180 -25.94 4.43 -3.69
N VAL A 181 -26.14 5.61 -3.09
CA VAL A 181 -25.07 6.54 -2.72
C VAL A 181 -24.17 5.94 -1.64
N THR A 182 -24.74 5.42 -0.55
CA THR A 182 -24.01 4.75 0.55
C THR A 182 -23.24 3.55 0.05
N ARG A 183 -23.90 2.72 -0.77
CA ARG A 183 -23.33 1.50 -1.34
C ARG A 183 -22.17 1.80 -2.28
N THR A 184 -22.33 2.80 -3.17
CA THR A 184 -21.26 3.25 -4.07
C THR A 184 -20.04 3.72 -3.28
N ASP A 185 -20.29 4.51 -2.24
CA ASP A 185 -19.26 5.08 -1.42
C ASP A 185 -18.49 4.05 -0.58
N PHE A 186 -19.23 3.09 -0.01
CA PHE A 186 -18.69 1.94 0.68
C PHE A 186 -17.75 1.13 -0.23
N MET A 187 -18.18 0.79 -1.44
CA MET A 187 -17.36 0.02 -2.38
C MET A 187 -16.07 0.74 -2.79
N LEU A 188 -16.15 2.04 -3.14
CA LEU A 188 -14.96 2.83 -3.46
C LEU A 188 -13.99 2.87 -2.28
N THR A 189 -14.53 2.93 -1.06
CA THR A 189 -13.71 2.95 0.14
C THR A 189 -13.09 1.58 0.46
N LEU A 190 -13.77 0.47 0.17
CA LEU A 190 -13.18 -0.87 0.28
C LEU A 190 -12.03 -1.08 -0.73
N ILE A 191 -12.23 -0.62 -1.97
CA ILE A 191 -11.19 -0.62 -3.01
C ILE A 191 -9.97 0.15 -2.51
N GLU A 192 -10.19 1.34 -1.95
CA GLU A 192 -9.13 2.16 -1.39
C GLU A 192 -8.45 1.48 -0.19
N ALA A 193 -9.24 0.87 0.71
CA ALA A 193 -8.73 0.13 1.87
C ALA A 193 -7.90 -1.11 1.46
N SER A 194 -8.05 -1.62 0.24
CA SER A 194 -7.23 -2.73 -0.26
C SER A 194 -5.74 -2.39 -0.35
N ARG A 195 -5.33 -1.12 -0.25
CA ARG A 195 -3.91 -0.75 -0.21
C ARG A 195 -3.19 -1.18 1.08
N PHE A 196 -3.91 -1.35 2.18
CA PHE A 196 -3.31 -1.70 3.47
C PHE A 196 -2.71 -3.13 3.48
N PRO A 197 -1.79 -3.43 4.43
CA PRO A 197 -1.08 -4.71 4.47
C PRO A 197 -1.99 -5.93 4.71
N SER A 198 -1.44 -7.13 4.50
CA SER A 198 -2.09 -8.46 4.54
C SER A 198 -2.81 -8.85 3.25
N MET A 199 -2.34 -9.93 2.59
CA MET A 199 -3.03 -10.47 1.40
C MET A 199 -4.46 -10.91 1.70
N ALA A 200 -4.73 -11.46 2.90
CA ALA A 200 -6.07 -11.86 3.31
C ALA A 200 -7.02 -10.65 3.32
N TRP A 201 -6.57 -9.52 3.87
CA TRP A 201 -7.33 -8.27 3.85
C TRP A 201 -7.59 -7.76 2.43
N LYS A 202 -6.56 -7.77 1.56
CA LYS A 202 -6.71 -7.30 0.19
C LYS A 202 -7.75 -8.11 -0.59
N TYR A 203 -7.72 -9.44 -0.47
CA TYR A 203 -8.72 -10.32 -1.08
C TYR A 203 -10.11 -10.08 -0.49
N PHE A 204 -10.22 -9.95 0.83
CA PHE A 204 -11.48 -9.63 1.49
C PHE A 204 -12.08 -8.33 0.96
N ALA A 205 -11.33 -7.22 1.00
CA ALA A 205 -11.83 -5.90 0.63
C ALA A 205 -12.28 -5.83 -0.85
N VAL A 206 -11.48 -6.38 -1.77
CA VAL A 206 -11.84 -6.41 -3.20
C VAL A 206 -13.02 -7.35 -3.46
N GLY A 207 -13.07 -8.51 -2.79
CA GLY A 207 -14.18 -9.44 -2.90
C GLY A 207 -15.49 -8.86 -2.39
N GLN A 208 -15.48 -8.19 -1.23
CA GLN A 208 -16.66 -7.52 -0.69
C GLN A 208 -17.11 -6.35 -1.56
N ALA A 209 -16.17 -5.58 -2.15
CA ALA A 209 -16.52 -4.53 -3.11
C ALA A 209 -17.21 -5.09 -4.37
N GLU A 210 -16.78 -6.27 -4.84
CA GLU A 210 -17.42 -6.96 -5.96
C GLU A 210 -18.80 -7.53 -5.62
N LEU A 211 -18.95 -8.16 -4.44
CA LEU A 211 -20.25 -8.65 -3.96
C LEU A 211 -21.23 -7.48 -3.81
N ALA A 212 -20.78 -6.39 -3.18
CA ALA A 212 -21.58 -5.18 -3.04
C ALA A 212 -21.86 -4.50 -4.39
N ALA A 213 -21.03 -4.68 -5.43
CA ALA A 213 -21.33 -4.15 -6.76
C ALA A 213 -22.58 -4.82 -7.35
N GLY A 214 -22.74 -6.13 -7.17
CA GLY A 214 -23.94 -6.88 -7.56
C GLY A 214 -24.40 -6.53 -8.99
N ARG A 215 -25.62 -6.00 -9.12
CA ARG A 215 -26.21 -5.61 -10.42
C ARG A 215 -26.03 -4.13 -10.77
N LEU A 216 -25.26 -3.37 -10.00
CA LEU A 216 -25.04 -1.95 -10.28
C LEU A 216 -24.24 -1.76 -11.57
N LYS A 217 -24.85 -1.06 -12.52
CA LYS A 217 -24.18 -0.64 -13.75
C LYS A 217 -23.42 0.66 -13.51
N ASN A 218 -22.22 0.56 -12.97
CA ASN A 218 -21.34 1.71 -12.76
C ASN A 218 -19.94 1.42 -13.34
N THR A 219 -19.63 2.08 -14.47
CA THR A 219 -18.38 1.90 -15.21
C THR A 219 -17.15 2.28 -14.38
N HIS A 220 -17.23 3.37 -13.61
CA HIS A 220 -16.13 3.80 -12.73
C HIS A 220 -15.81 2.73 -11.68
N LEU A 221 -16.82 2.18 -11.00
CA LEU A 221 -16.62 1.10 -10.03
C LEU A 221 -16.04 -0.17 -10.66
N ARG A 222 -16.55 -0.58 -11.83
CA ARG A 222 -16.02 -1.74 -12.56
C ARG A 222 -14.54 -1.58 -12.90
N LEU A 223 -14.14 -0.38 -13.33
CA LEU A 223 -12.74 -0.05 -13.59
C LEU A 223 -11.89 -0.21 -12.32
N CYS A 224 -12.28 0.42 -11.22
CA CYS A 224 -11.54 0.36 -9.97
C CYS A 224 -11.42 -1.07 -9.39
N ILE A 225 -12.48 -1.89 -9.51
CA ILE A 225 -12.45 -3.31 -9.12
C ILE A 225 -11.46 -4.09 -9.99
N GLY A 226 -11.53 -3.97 -11.32
CA GLY A 226 -10.63 -4.68 -12.22
C GLY A 226 -9.17 -4.28 -12.03
N GLN A 227 -8.89 -3.00 -11.81
CA GLN A 227 -7.55 -2.51 -11.45
C GLN A 227 -7.02 -3.15 -10.16
N SER A 228 -7.88 -3.29 -9.15
CA SER A 228 -7.50 -3.89 -7.85
C SER A 228 -7.28 -5.39 -7.96
N LYS A 229 -8.11 -6.09 -8.74
CA LYS A 229 -7.89 -7.50 -9.09
C LYS A 229 -6.59 -7.70 -9.86
N ALA A 230 -6.26 -6.78 -10.76
CA ALA A 230 -4.99 -6.84 -11.49
C ALA A 230 -3.78 -6.75 -10.56
N LEU A 231 -3.84 -5.85 -9.58
CA LEU A 231 -2.84 -5.77 -8.51
C LEU A 231 -2.75 -7.06 -7.70
N LEU A 232 -3.89 -7.63 -7.29
CA LEU A 232 -3.94 -8.90 -6.55
C LEU A 232 -3.31 -10.05 -7.33
N GLY A 233 -3.63 -10.18 -8.62
CA GLY A 233 -3.04 -11.16 -9.52
C GLY A 233 -1.51 -11.03 -9.59
N ARG A 234 -0.97 -9.81 -9.70
CA ARG A 234 0.49 -9.60 -9.65
C ARG A 234 1.10 -9.98 -8.30
N LEU A 235 0.47 -9.60 -7.19
CA LEU A 235 0.99 -9.89 -5.84
C LEU A 235 0.98 -11.38 -5.50
N SER A 236 -0.01 -12.13 -6.01
CA SER A 236 -0.12 -13.58 -5.85
C SER A 236 0.72 -14.38 -6.86
N GLY A 237 1.22 -13.72 -7.91
CA GLY A 237 1.93 -14.35 -9.02
C GLY A 237 1.01 -14.93 -10.11
N ASN A 238 -0.30 -14.73 -10.01
CA ASN A 238 -1.29 -15.14 -11.01
C ASN A 238 -1.42 -14.08 -12.12
N MET A 239 -0.48 -14.09 -13.08
CA MET A 239 -0.48 -13.12 -14.18
C MET A 239 -1.69 -13.24 -15.12
N ASN A 240 -2.29 -14.42 -15.25
CA ASN A 240 -3.49 -14.60 -16.07
C ASN A 240 -4.66 -13.82 -15.48
N GLU A 241 -4.87 -13.91 -14.17
CA GLU A 241 -5.86 -13.08 -13.47
C GLU A 241 -5.52 -11.59 -13.59
N ALA A 242 -4.23 -11.24 -13.50
CA ALA A 242 -3.80 -9.86 -13.62
C ALA A 242 -4.13 -9.21 -14.97
N VAL A 243 -4.02 -9.98 -16.06
CA VAL A 243 -4.33 -9.55 -17.43
C VAL A 243 -5.83 -9.58 -17.69
N ASN A 244 -6.49 -10.70 -17.38
CA ASN A 244 -7.91 -10.91 -17.67
C ASN A 244 -8.80 -9.89 -16.94
N SER A 245 -8.43 -9.49 -15.73
CA SER A 245 -9.17 -8.48 -14.95
C SER A 245 -9.22 -7.09 -15.62
N LEU A 246 -8.35 -6.82 -16.60
CA LEU A 246 -8.27 -5.56 -17.34
C LEU A 246 -8.74 -5.66 -18.79
N HIS A 247 -8.98 -6.87 -19.31
CA HIS A 247 -9.20 -7.12 -20.73
C HIS A 247 -10.54 -6.52 -21.23
N ASP A 248 -11.59 -6.62 -20.42
CA ASP A 248 -12.96 -6.24 -20.81
C ASP A 248 -13.34 -4.78 -20.46
N LEU A 249 -12.38 -4.00 -19.94
CA LEU A 249 -12.64 -2.68 -19.39
C LEU A 249 -12.37 -1.51 -20.35
N ALA A 250 -11.70 -1.78 -21.48
CA ALA A 250 -11.34 -0.76 -22.48
C ALA A 250 -12.21 -0.78 -23.75
N SER A 251 -12.99 -1.85 -23.97
CA SER A 251 -13.57 -2.15 -25.29
C SER A 251 -15.08 -1.89 -25.42
N ASP A 252 -15.80 -1.52 -24.34
CA ASP A 252 -17.25 -1.77 -24.29
C ASP A 252 -18.16 -0.54 -24.04
N ASP A 253 -17.72 0.70 -24.30
CA ASP A 253 -18.66 1.85 -24.28
C ASP A 253 -18.20 3.04 -25.15
N SER A 254 -18.22 2.85 -26.46
CA SER A 254 -18.00 3.90 -27.46
C SER A 254 -19.30 4.64 -27.81
N ALA A 255 -19.91 5.37 -26.86
CA ALA A 255 -20.99 6.33 -27.20
C ALA A 255 -21.37 7.35 -26.12
N THR A 256 -21.08 7.11 -24.84
CA THR A 256 -21.50 8.05 -23.78
C THR A 256 -20.35 9.02 -23.47
N ALA A 257 -20.63 10.32 -23.40
CA ALA A 257 -19.67 11.34 -23.00
C ALA A 257 -19.06 10.97 -21.63
N MET A 258 -17.86 10.36 -21.64
CA MET A 258 -17.18 9.93 -20.44
C MET A 258 -16.75 11.17 -19.64
N ASN A 259 -17.13 11.24 -18.37
CA ASN A 259 -16.62 12.27 -17.48
C ASN A 259 -15.12 12.11 -17.23
N GLN A 260 -14.48 13.19 -16.78
CA GLN A 260 -13.03 13.27 -16.59
C GLN A 260 -12.50 12.22 -15.60
N ARG A 261 -13.28 11.88 -14.56
CA ARG A 261 -12.94 10.82 -13.61
C ARG A 261 -12.90 9.44 -14.27
N THR A 262 -13.92 9.06 -15.03
CA THR A 262 -13.94 7.75 -15.72
C THR A 262 -12.80 7.66 -16.73
N ARG A 263 -12.50 8.74 -17.46
CA ARG A 263 -11.32 8.75 -18.35
C ARG A 263 -10.03 8.57 -17.56
N SER A 264 -9.86 9.28 -16.46
CA SER A 264 -8.71 9.14 -15.56
C SER A 264 -8.54 7.70 -15.07
N GLU A 265 -9.64 7.00 -14.75
CA GLU A 265 -9.61 5.58 -14.41
C GLU A 265 -9.17 4.67 -15.56
N ILE A 266 -9.53 4.98 -16.80
CA ILE A 266 -9.00 4.26 -17.96
C ILE A 266 -7.47 4.43 -18.03
N CYS A 267 -6.95 5.60 -17.69
CA CYS A 267 -5.50 5.83 -17.60
C CYS A 267 -4.88 5.01 -16.45
N VAL A 268 -5.57 4.90 -15.31
CA VAL A 268 -5.13 4.02 -14.23
C VAL A 268 -5.10 2.56 -14.71
N THR A 269 -6.06 2.12 -15.52
CA THR A 269 -6.03 0.80 -16.18
C THR A 269 -4.81 0.63 -17.09
N VAL A 270 -4.43 1.67 -17.85
CA VAL A 270 -3.19 1.69 -18.65
C VAL A 270 -1.95 1.54 -17.74
N LEU A 271 -1.88 2.28 -16.63
CA LEU A 271 -0.80 2.12 -15.64
C LEU A 271 -0.75 0.69 -15.07
N GLN A 272 -1.90 0.06 -14.81
CA GLN A 272 -1.95 -1.33 -14.33
C GLN A 272 -1.47 -2.34 -15.39
N ARG A 273 -1.82 -2.14 -16.66
CA ARG A 273 -1.33 -2.96 -17.78
C ARG A 273 0.18 -2.81 -17.96
N CYS A 274 0.70 -1.58 -17.89
CA CYS A 274 2.14 -1.31 -17.90
C CYS A 274 2.86 -2.11 -16.78
N LEU A 275 2.32 -2.09 -15.56
CA LEU A 275 2.88 -2.88 -14.45
C LEU A 275 2.82 -4.40 -14.70
N ASN A 276 1.84 -4.90 -15.45
CA ASN A 276 1.81 -6.30 -15.87
C ASN A 276 2.94 -6.63 -16.85
N TYR A 277 3.21 -5.75 -17.82
CA TYR A 277 4.31 -5.91 -18.77
C TYR A 277 5.68 -5.89 -18.09
N ILE A 278 5.90 -4.95 -17.15
CA ILE A 278 7.13 -4.93 -16.33
C ILE A 278 7.31 -6.25 -15.57
N GLN A 279 6.23 -6.83 -15.04
CA GLN A 279 6.28 -8.08 -14.26
C GLN A 279 6.71 -9.29 -15.10
N VAL A 280 6.52 -9.25 -16.42
CA VAL A 280 6.96 -10.28 -17.38
C VAL A 280 8.20 -9.87 -18.18
N ALA A 281 8.89 -8.80 -17.75
CA ALA A 281 10.08 -8.24 -18.39
C ALA A 281 9.90 -7.74 -19.83
N ASP A 282 8.66 -7.43 -20.24
CA ASP A 282 8.36 -6.82 -21.54
C ASP A 282 8.38 -5.28 -21.41
N LEU A 283 9.59 -4.72 -21.41
CA LEU A 283 9.79 -3.30 -21.12
C LEU A 283 9.36 -2.39 -22.28
N ASP A 284 9.52 -2.87 -23.52
CA ASP A 284 9.20 -2.09 -24.72
C ASP A 284 7.68 -1.88 -24.83
N ALA A 285 6.88 -2.95 -24.66
CA ALA A 285 5.42 -2.82 -24.62
C ALA A 285 4.95 -1.99 -23.42
N ALA A 286 5.66 -2.06 -22.27
CA ALA A 286 5.36 -1.23 -21.11
C ALA A 286 5.57 0.26 -21.37
N GLN A 287 6.64 0.61 -22.11
CA GLN A 287 6.98 1.98 -22.46
C GLN A 287 6.01 2.55 -23.51
N GLU A 288 5.83 1.86 -24.64
CA GLU A 288 4.93 2.26 -25.74
C GLU A 288 3.53 2.57 -25.20
N LEU A 289 3.00 1.66 -24.36
CA LEU A 289 1.70 1.82 -23.74
C LEU A 289 1.56 3.09 -22.87
N LEU A 290 2.63 3.49 -22.18
CA LEU A 290 2.59 4.71 -21.37
C LEU A 290 2.74 5.97 -22.23
N GLU A 291 3.58 5.94 -23.26
CA GLU A 291 3.84 7.08 -24.13
C GLU A 291 2.59 7.55 -24.87
N ASP A 292 1.76 6.62 -25.34
CA ASP A 292 0.51 6.87 -26.05
C ASP A 292 -0.52 7.70 -25.28
N TRP A 293 -0.44 7.72 -23.95
CA TRP A 293 -1.40 8.44 -23.13
C TRP A 293 -1.08 9.92 -22.92
N SER A 294 -2.07 10.81 -23.07
CA SER A 294 -1.98 12.24 -22.74
C SER A 294 -3.23 12.77 -22.00
N PRO A 295 -3.07 13.80 -21.13
CA PRO A 295 -4.18 14.46 -20.47
C PRO A 295 -5.13 15.12 -21.48
N LEU A 296 -6.39 15.35 -21.09
CA LEU A 296 -7.43 15.86 -22.00
C LEU A 296 -7.16 17.27 -22.56
N GLY A 297 -6.52 18.12 -21.77
CA GLY A 297 -6.30 19.51 -22.10
C GLY A 297 -4.94 19.99 -21.62
N GLU A 298 -4.64 21.25 -21.95
CA GLU A 298 -3.37 21.89 -21.59
C GLU A 298 -3.17 21.98 -20.06
N ASN A 299 -4.27 22.08 -19.31
CA ASN A 299 -4.28 22.12 -17.85
C ASN A 299 -4.90 20.83 -17.29
N PRO A 300 -4.11 19.88 -16.77
CA PRO A 300 -4.63 18.67 -16.17
C PRO A 300 -5.43 18.96 -14.90
N SER A 301 -6.49 18.19 -14.65
CA SER A 301 -7.15 18.17 -13.33
C SER A 301 -6.21 17.60 -12.25
N PRO A 302 -6.47 17.85 -10.96
CA PRO A 302 -5.65 17.26 -9.90
C PRO A 302 -5.55 15.71 -9.97
N LEU A 303 -6.62 15.02 -10.38
CA LEU A 303 -6.56 13.58 -10.61
C LEU A 303 -5.64 13.21 -11.80
N GLU A 304 -5.69 13.96 -12.89
CA GLU A 304 -4.78 13.77 -14.03
C GLU A 304 -3.32 14.12 -13.66
N GLU A 305 -3.08 15.10 -12.78
CA GLU A 305 -1.74 15.40 -12.27
C GLU A 305 -1.13 14.21 -11.53
N VAL A 306 -1.93 13.50 -10.70
CA VAL A 306 -1.51 12.23 -10.08
C VAL A 306 -1.13 11.21 -11.15
N ILE A 307 -1.92 11.08 -12.21
CA ILE A 307 -1.66 10.12 -13.30
C ILE A 307 -0.39 10.51 -14.06
N CYS A 308 -0.21 11.79 -14.39
CA CYS A 308 1.00 12.30 -15.04
C CYS A 308 2.24 12.02 -14.18
N PHE A 309 2.17 12.29 -12.87
CA PHE A 309 3.24 11.97 -11.93
C PHE A 309 3.60 10.48 -11.98
N ARG A 310 2.61 9.60 -11.87
CA ARG A 310 2.84 8.14 -11.89
C ARG A 310 3.37 7.65 -13.23
N LYS A 311 2.88 8.19 -14.35
CA LYS A 311 3.40 7.91 -15.70
C LYS A 311 4.89 8.23 -15.77
N ARG A 312 5.30 9.43 -15.34
CA ARG A 312 6.71 9.86 -15.35
C ARG A 312 7.58 8.97 -14.47
N ALA A 313 7.12 8.65 -13.26
CA ALA A 313 7.84 7.75 -12.35
C ALA A 313 8.03 6.34 -12.96
N LEU A 314 7.01 5.78 -13.60
CA LEU A 314 7.10 4.47 -14.24
C LEU A 314 7.97 4.48 -15.50
N LEU A 315 7.84 5.49 -16.36
CA LEU A 315 8.72 5.65 -17.54
C LEU A 315 10.18 5.74 -17.11
N GLY A 316 10.48 6.55 -16.09
CA GLY A 316 11.81 6.65 -15.53
C GLY A 316 12.37 5.30 -15.06
N ARG A 317 11.54 4.49 -14.38
CA ARG A 317 11.93 3.15 -13.95
C ARG A 317 12.15 2.19 -15.13
N ILE A 318 11.27 2.19 -16.12
CA ILE A 318 11.37 1.34 -17.32
C ILE A 318 12.65 1.67 -18.10
N MET A 319 12.90 2.96 -18.34
CA MET A 319 14.11 3.43 -19.02
C MET A 319 15.38 3.02 -18.28
N ARG A 320 15.41 3.12 -16.94
CA ARG A 320 16.54 2.61 -16.15
C ARG A 320 16.73 1.11 -16.38
N TYR A 321 15.64 0.34 -16.35
CA TYR A 321 15.68 -1.10 -16.55
C TYR A 321 16.17 -1.51 -17.95
N GLN A 322 15.90 -0.70 -18.98
CA GLN A 322 16.43 -0.86 -20.34
C GLN A 322 17.89 -0.42 -20.47
N GLY A 323 18.36 0.49 -19.61
CA GLY A 323 19.72 1.05 -19.63
C GLY A 323 19.79 2.49 -20.16
N GLU A 324 18.65 3.10 -20.46
CA GLU A 324 18.52 4.49 -20.89
C GLU A 324 18.56 5.43 -19.67
N PHE A 325 19.72 5.48 -19.01
CA PHE A 325 19.85 6.13 -17.70
C PHE A 325 19.65 7.65 -17.72
N ASN A 326 20.03 8.33 -18.80
CA ASN A 326 19.84 9.78 -18.93
C ASN A 326 18.36 10.12 -19.09
N ASP A 327 17.65 9.43 -19.97
CA ASP A 327 16.22 9.61 -20.19
C ASP A 327 15.43 9.23 -18.93
N SER A 328 15.86 8.16 -18.24
CA SER A 328 15.36 7.80 -16.92
C SER A 328 15.44 8.95 -15.93
N LEU A 329 16.61 9.57 -15.81
CA LEU A 329 16.84 10.69 -14.88
C LEU A 329 15.92 11.87 -15.23
N GLU A 330 15.78 12.23 -16.51
CA GLU A 330 14.90 13.31 -16.94
C GLU A 330 13.44 13.06 -16.50
N GLN A 331 12.91 11.86 -16.76
CA GLN A 331 11.54 11.52 -16.37
C GLN A 331 11.34 11.58 -14.85
N LEU A 332 12.29 11.05 -14.08
CA LEU A 332 12.22 11.02 -12.62
C LEU A 332 12.37 12.42 -12.00
N GLU A 333 13.21 13.28 -12.56
CA GLU A 333 13.33 14.67 -12.12
C GLU A 333 12.04 15.47 -12.37
N ILE A 334 11.35 15.22 -13.49
CA ILE A 334 10.03 15.81 -13.76
C ILE A 334 9.00 15.34 -12.72
N ALA A 335 9.02 14.05 -12.37
CA ALA A 335 8.17 13.51 -11.31
C ALA A 335 8.49 14.15 -9.95
N LEU A 336 9.77 14.31 -9.59
CA LEU A 336 10.21 14.95 -8.35
C LEU A 336 9.76 16.41 -8.27
N LYS A 337 9.94 17.17 -9.35
CA LYS A 337 9.45 18.56 -9.45
C LYS A 337 7.94 18.66 -9.21
N THR A 338 7.17 17.64 -9.64
CA THR A 338 5.72 17.58 -9.37
C THR A 338 5.42 17.41 -7.89
N THR A 339 6.20 16.63 -7.15
CA THR A 339 6.05 16.50 -5.69
C THR A 339 6.41 17.76 -4.90
N GLN A 340 7.25 18.62 -5.47
CA GLN A 340 7.69 19.87 -4.84
C GLN A 340 6.73 21.05 -5.10
N LYS A 341 5.81 20.92 -6.06
CA LYS A 341 4.78 21.92 -6.32
C LYS A 341 3.80 21.96 -5.16
N GLN A 342 3.46 23.17 -4.71
CA GLN A 342 2.35 23.35 -3.79
C GLN A 342 1.06 22.95 -4.51
N SER A 343 0.50 21.82 -4.12
CA SER A 343 -0.72 21.26 -4.70
C SER A 343 -1.59 20.69 -3.59
N ASP A 344 -2.87 20.54 -3.90
CA ASP A 344 -3.85 19.91 -3.01
C ASP A 344 -3.71 18.38 -2.93
N ILE A 345 -2.76 17.81 -3.68
CA ILE A 345 -2.47 16.39 -3.85
C ILE A 345 -1.34 15.96 -2.90
N ILE A 346 -1.45 14.76 -2.34
CA ILE A 346 -0.53 14.20 -1.36
C ILE A 346 0.20 12.98 -1.94
N LEU A 347 1.45 13.16 -2.37
CA LEU A 347 2.26 12.11 -3.02
C LEU A 347 3.20 11.36 -2.05
N GLU A 348 2.93 11.43 -0.75
CA GLU A 348 3.81 10.94 0.32
C GLU A 348 4.12 9.44 0.25
N GLU A 349 3.16 8.62 -0.18
CA GLU A 349 3.33 7.18 -0.28
C GLU A 349 4.25 6.76 -1.42
N ASP A 350 4.30 7.54 -2.50
CA ASP A 350 5.09 7.25 -3.70
C ASP A 350 6.47 7.91 -3.67
N HIS A 351 6.67 8.93 -2.81
CA HIS A 351 7.93 9.66 -2.71
C HIS A 351 9.12 8.76 -2.32
N ARG A 352 8.88 7.72 -1.52
CA ARG A 352 9.90 6.71 -1.16
C ARG A 352 10.46 6.04 -2.41
N ASP A 353 9.56 5.50 -3.23
CA ASP A 353 9.92 4.70 -4.41
C ASP A 353 10.57 5.60 -5.47
N LEU A 354 10.06 6.82 -5.64
CA LEU A 354 10.66 7.81 -6.53
C LEU A 354 12.09 8.16 -6.12
N THR A 355 12.33 8.41 -4.82
CA THR A 355 13.67 8.75 -4.33
C THR A 355 14.65 7.59 -4.51
N CYS A 356 14.19 6.35 -4.26
CA CYS A 356 15.01 5.16 -4.51
C CYS A 356 15.34 5.01 -6.00
N ASP A 357 14.35 5.17 -6.90
CA ASP A 357 14.58 5.08 -8.34
C ASP A 357 15.54 6.19 -8.82
N LEU A 358 15.43 7.42 -8.31
CA LEU A 358 16.38 8.50 -8.61
C LEU A 358 17.80 8.16 -8.16
N ALA A 359 17.97 7.71 -6.92
CA ALA A 359 19.28 7.36 -6.39
C ALA A 359 19.89 6.16 -7.13
N ASP A 360 19.08 5.15 -7.46
CA ASP A 360 19.48 4.00 -8.25
C ASP A 360 19.89 4.42 -9.68
N THR A 361 19.17 5.34 -10.33
CA THR A 361 19.57 5.91 -11.64
C THR A 361 20.87 6.72 -11.54
N LEU A 362 21.01 7.58 -10.53
CA LEU A 362 22.23 8.36 -10.30
C LEU A 362 23.44 7.46 -10.03
N ARG A 363 23.23 6.36 -9.31
CA ARG A 363 24.24 5.31 -9.10
C ARG A 363 24.69 4.68 -10.42
N GLU A 364 23.79 4.41 -11.35
CA GLU A 364 24.11 3.89 -12.69
C GLU A 364 24.80 4.93 -13.60
N LEU A 365 24.63 6.21 -13.30
CA LEU A 365 25.31 7.33 -13.97
C LEU A 365 26.64 7.72 -13.30
N ASP A 366 27.16 6.91 -12.39
CA ASP A 366 28.40 7.18 -11.65
C ASP A 366 28.35 8.48 -10.82
N ARG A 367 27.16 8.84 -10.35
CA ARG A 367 26.87 10.00 -9.47
C ARG A 367 26.30 9.56 -8.11
N PRO A 368 26.95 8.65 -7.36
CA PRO A 368 26.40 8.12 -6.11
C PRO A 368 26.30 9.15 -4.99
N VAL A 369 27.08 10.23 -5.04
CA VAL A 369 27.03 11.33 -4.05
C VAL A 369 25.71 12.08 -4.13
N ASP A 370 25.26 12.42 -5.34
CA ASP A 370 23.97 13.09 -5.57
C ASP A 370 22.81 12.21 -5.10
N GLY A 371 22.91 10.90 -5.32
CA GLY A 371 21.93 9.92 -4.83
C GLY A 371 21.88 9.84 -3.30
N GLU A 372 23.05 9.88 -2.63
CA GLU A 372 23.12 9.92 -1.16
C GLU A 372 22.42 11.15 -0.58
N GLU A 373 22.62 12.34 -1.15
CA GLU A 373 22.01 13.58 -0.67
C GLU A 373 20.48 13.47 -0.65
N LEU A 374 19.90 13.01 -1.77
CA LEU A 374 18.46 12.80 -1.90
C LEU A 374 17.93 11.80 -0.87
N LEU A 375 18.63 10.67 -0.70
CA LEU A 375 18.20 9.60 0.21
C LEU A 375 18.25 10.05 1.68
N ARG A 376 19.31 10.75 2.10
CA ARG A 376 19.41 11.25 3.47
C ARG A 376 18.33 12.29 3.75
N ALA A 377 18.10 13.22 2.82
CA ALA A 377 17.05 14.22 2.96
C ALA A 377 15.68 13.57 3.14
N GLU A 378 15.35 12.55 2.35
CA GLU A 378 14.08 11.83 2.45
C GLU A 378 13.97 10.98 3.73
N ILE A 379 15.05 10.33 4.16
CA ILE A 379 15.07 9.58 5.43
C ILE A 379 14.74 10.52 6.59
N VAL A 380 15.45 11.65 6.68
CA VAL A 380 15.23 12.67 7.72
C VAL A 380 13.78 13.19 7.68
N ARG A 381 13.32 13.59 6.49
CA ARG A 381 11.96 14.09 6.28
C ARG A 381 10.88 13.09 6.71
N ARG A 382 11.11 11.78 6.56
CA ARG A 382 10.16 10.74 6.98
C ARG A 382 10.22 10.43 8.47
N THR A 383 11.40 10.48 9.09
CA THR A 383 11.59 10.06 10.48
C THR A 383 11.33 11.17 11.50
N GLU A 384 11.57 12.43 11.14
CA GLU A 384 11.41 13.57 12.06
C GLU A 384 9.98 14.13 12.09
N ARG A 385 9.04 13.49 11.37
CA ARG A 385 7.62 13.84 11.45
C ARG A 385 7.03 13.39 12.78
N PRO A 386 6.01 14.10 13.29
CA PRO A 386 5.23 13.63 14.44
C PRO A 386 4.71 12.20 14.24
N ASP A 387 4.30 11.89 13.01
CA ASP A 387 3.86 10.56 12.57
C ASP A 387 4.81 10.02 11.49
N PRO A 388 5.79 9.17 11.87
CA PRO A 388 6.77 8.64 10.94
C PRO A 388 6.13 7.78 9.84
N LEU A 389 6.54 8.03 8.59
CA LEU A 389 6.04 7.26 7.45
C LEU A 389 6.76 5.90 7.33
N PRO A 390 6.06 4.83 6.90
CA PRO A 390 6.68 3.52 6.71
C PRO A 390 7.65 3.50 5.52
N GLY A 391 8.44 2.44 5.43
CA GLY A 391 9.30 2.15 4.28
C GLY A 391 10.73 2.70 4.37
N LYS A 392 11.21 3.03 5.57
CA LYS A 392 12.58 3.49 5.82
C LYS A 392 13.65 2.49 5.32
N SER A 393 13.41 1.18 5.49
CA SER A 393 14.36 0.13 5.11
C SER A 393 14.79 0.21 3.65
N LEU A 394 13.87 0.44 2.71
CA LEU A 394 14.24 0.53 1.29
C LEU A 394 15.15 1.72 0.99
N LEU A 395 14.88 2.89 1.58
CA LEU A 395 15.71 4.09 1.44
C LEU A 395 17.11 3.87 2.02
N GLU A 396 17.20 3.26 3.20
CA GLU A 396 18.48 2.92 3.84
C GLU A 396 19.29 1.92 3.01
N LEU A 397 18.63 0.93 2.39
CA LEU A 397 19.32 -0.02 1.50
C LEU A 397 19.78 0.65 0.19
N ALA A 398 19.03 1.60 -0.35
CA ALA A 398 19.49 2.42 -1.46
C ALA A 398 20.68 3.31 -1.05
N LEU A 399 20.67 3.84 0.17
CA LEU A 399 21.77 4.64 0.72
C LEU A 399 23.02 3.80 0.90
N ALA A 400 22.89 2.59 1.45
CA ALA A 400 24.00 1.64 1.58
C ALA A 400 24.62 1.30 0.21
N GLU A 401 23.81 1.15 -0.84
CA GLU A 401 24.33 0.96 -2.20
C GLU A 401 25.11 2.17 -2.72
N SER A 402 24.61 3.39 -2.51
CA SER A 402 25.33 4.61 -2.88
C SER A 402 26.64 4.79 -2.09
N LEU A 403 26.64 4.46 -0.80
CA LEU A 403 27.84 4.50 0.05
C LEU A 403 28.87 3.45 -0.36
N PHE A 404 28.41 2.23 -0.68
CA PHE A 404 29.25 1.17 -1.25
C PHE A 404 29.96 1.65 -2.52
N ALA A 405 29.23 2.32 -3.42
CA ALA A 405 29.77 2.87 -4.66
C ALA A 405 30.85 3.94 -4.45
N GLN A 406 30.75 4.70 -3.35
CA GLN A 406 31.73 5.71 -2.96
C GLN A 406 32.94 5.13 -2.20
N GLY A 407 32.96 3.81 -1.93
CA GLY A 407 34.01 3.18 -1.12
C GLY A 407 33.85 3.34 0.39
N ARG A 408 32.70 3.85 0.86
CA ARG A 408 32.39 4.04 2.29
C ARG A 408 31.80 2.75 2.88
N TYR A 409 32.59 1.68 2.85
CA TYR A 409 32.13 0.32 3.14
C TYR A 409 31.65 0.11 4.58
N GLU A 410 32.35 0.66 5.58
CA GLU A 410 31.99 0.51 6.99
C GLU A 410 30.59 1.07 7.29
N GLU A 411 30.27 2.23 6.72
CA GLU A 411 28.97 2.86 6.91
C GLU A 411 27.85 2.13 6.17
N ALA A 412 28.13 1.68 4.93
CA ALA A 412 27.19 0.85 4.19
C ALA A 412 26.87 -0.45 4.95
N GLU A 413 27.88 -1.09 5.54
CA GLU A 413 27.74 -2.29 6.34
C GLU A 413 26.89 -2.05 7.58
N GLN A 414 27.16 -0.98 8.34
CA GLN A 414 26.40 -0.64 9.53
C GLN A 414 24.90 -0.48 9.23
N ILE A 415 24.56 0.23 8.15
CA ILE A 415 23.18 0.39 7.72
C ILE A 415 22.54 -0.96 7.39
N CYS A 416 23.25 -1.84 6.67
CA CYS A 416 22.73 -3.16 6.35
C CYS A 416 22.49 -4.02 7.60
N LEU A 417 23.40 -4.01 8.57
CA LEU A 417 23.25 -4.73 9.83
C LEU A 417 22.04 -4.21 10.62
N ASP A 418 21.85 -2.90 10.70
CA ASP A 418 20.69 -2.30 11.36
C ASP A 418 19.37 -2.72 10.69
N VAL A 419 19.31 -2.71 9.35
CA VAL A 419 18.15 -3.17 8.59
C VAL A 419 17.90 -4.66 8.77
N GLN A 420 18.96 -5.48 8.85
CA GLN A 420 18.87 -6.93 9.05
C GLN A 420 18.17 -7.31 10.35
N THR A 421 18.30 -6.52 11.41
CA THR A 421 17.63 -6.79 12.70
C THR A 421 16.11 -6.67 12.66
N ARG A 422 15.54 -6.11 11.57
CA ARG A 422 14.10 -5.82 11.46
C ARG A 422 13.32 -7.08 11.05
N THR A 423 12.23 -7.35 11.76
CA THR A 423 11.45 -8.59 11.64
C THR A 423 10.56 -8.69 10.40
N SER A 424 10.32 -7.59 9.68
CA SER A 424 9.30 -7.52 8.62
C SER A 424 9.79 -6.87 7.32
N LEU A 425 10.90 -7.36 6.76
CA LEU A 425 11.40 -6.88 5.46
C LEU A 425 10.54 -7.39 4.30
N LEU A 426 10.29 -6.50 3.33
CA LEU A 426 9.66 -6.87 2.06
C LEU A 426 10.60 -7.75 1.23
N LYS A 427 10.04 -8.54 0.31
CA LYS A 427 10.80 -9.49 -0.54
C LYS A 427 11.97 -8.80 -1.27
N TYR A 428 11.73 -7.59 -1.80
CA TYR A 428 12.73 -6.83 -2.54
C TYR A 428 13.79 -6.19 -1.61
N GLU A 429 13.39 -5.71 -0.44
CA GLU A 429 14.31 -5.20 0.58
C GLU A 429 15.27 -6.30 1.06
N ARG A 430 14.75 -7.51 1.31
CA ARG A 430 15.57 -8.68 1.67
C ARG A 430 16.58 -9.01 0.58
N LEU A 431 16.17 -8.98 -0.69
CA LEU A 431 17.08 -9.20 -1.82
C LEU A 431 18.20 -8.15 -1.85
N ARG A 432 17.87 -6.85 -1.78
CA ARG A 432 18.86 -5.76 -1.77
C ARG A 432 19.83 -5.88 -0.59
N LEU A 433 19.32 -6.15 0.61
CA LEU A 433 20.12 -6.32 1.82
C LEU A 433 21.22 -7.37 1.63
N TYR A 434 20.84 -8.59 1.23
CA TYR A 434 21.82 -9.67 1.09
C TYR A 434 22.77 -9.47 -0.09
N VAL A 435 22.31 -8.81 -1.16
CA VAL A 435 23.17 -8.39 -2.26
C VAL A 435 24.27 -7.44 -1.77
N ILE A 436 23.92 -6.40 -1.01
CA ILE A 436 24.89 -5.41 -0.53
C ILE A 436 25.88 -6.05 0.46
N LEU A 437 25.37 -6.80 1.44
CA LEU A 437 26.21 -7.54 2.38
C LEU A 437 27.15 -8.52 1.67
N ALA A 438 26.67 -9.25 0.67
CA ALA A 438 27.50 -10.19 -0.06
C ALA A 438 28.65 -9.49 -0.81
N LYS A 439 28.40 -8.34 -1.43
CA LYS A 439 29.45 -7.53 -2.07
C LYS A 439 30.48 -7.03 -1.07
N LEU A 440 30.04 -6.50 0.08
CA LEU A 440 30.93 -6.02 1.15
C LEU A 440 31.84 -7.15 1.66
N ARG A 441 31.26 -8.30 2.01
CA ARG A 441 32.02 -9.48 2.49
C ARG A 441 32.96 -10.04 1.43
N HIS A 442 32.52 -10.05 0.17
CA HIS A 442 33.36 -10.49 -0.94
C HIS A 442 34.57 -9.56 -1.08
N MET A 443 34.38 -8.24 -1.07
CA MET A 443 35.47 -7.27 -1.14
C MET A 443 36.46 -7.40 0.03
N ASN A 444 35.98 -7.67 1.24
CA ASN A 444 36.80 -7.86 2.43
C ASN A 444 37.51 -9.24 2.49
N SER A 445 37.38 -10.07 1.46
CA SER A 445 37.90 -11.45 1.44
C SER A 445 37.34 -12.33 2.56
N GLU A 446 36.15 -12.03 3.07
CA GLU A 446 35.41 -12.84 4.05
C GLU A 446 34.60 -13.92 3.30
N LEU A 447 35.30 -14.87 2.67
CA LEU A 447 34.76 -15.74 1.63
C LEU A 447 33.55 -16.59 2.09
N GLU A 448 33.58 -17.15 3.30
CA GLU A 448 32.46 -17.94 3.84
C GLU A 448 31.21 -17.09 4.08
N SER A 449 31.38 -15.92 4.69
CA SER A 449 30.31 -14.95 4.93
C SER A 449 29.73 -14.43 3.61
N ALA A 450 30.58 -14.18 2.62
CA ALA A 450 30.16 -13.75 1.29
C ALA A 450 29.30 -14.83 0.60
N LEU A 451 29.73 -16.09 0.63
CA LEU A 451 28.98 -17.20 0.04
C LEU A 451 27.62 -17.41 0.73
N SER A 452 27.56 -17.26 2.06
CA SER A 452 26.31 -17.30 2.82
C SER A 452 25.36 -16.18 2.38
N CYS A 453 25.83 -14.94 2.28
CA CYS A 453 25.01 -13.81 1.85
C CYS A 453 24.54 -13.95 0.38
N TRP A 454 25.40 -14.41 -0.53
CA TRP A 454 24.98 -14.68 -1.91
C TRP A 454 23.91 -15.78 -2.00
N SER A 455 24.01 -16.80 -1.16
CA SER A 455 23.00 -17.87 -1.08
C SER A 455 21.64 -17.33 -0.62
N GLU A 456 21.63 -16.45 0.39
CA GLU A 456 20.42 -15.76 0.86
C GLU A 456 19.83 -14.82 -0.21
N ALA A 457 20.68 -14.09 -0.94
CA ALA A 457 20.26 -13.27 -2.08
C ALA A 457 19.62 -14.14 -3.17
N MET A 458 20.21 -15.29 -3.51
CA MET A 458 19.64 -16.23 -4.48
C MET A 458 18.29 -16.78 -4.02
N GLN A 459 18.14 -17.13 -2.74
CA GLN A 459 16.88 -17.59 -2.18
C GLN A 459 15.80 -16.50 -2.25
N ALA A 460 16.15 -15.25 -1.96
CA ALA A 460 15.24 -14.11 -2.11
C ALA A 460 14.85 -13.89 -3.58
N LEU A 461 15.80 -14.06 -4.51
CA LEU A 461 15.61 -13.89 -5.95
C LEU A 461 14.62 -14.90 -6.55
N GLN A 462 14.53 -16.11 -6.00
CA GLN A 462 13.56 -17.12 -6.43
C GLN A 462 12.10 -16.66 -6.30
N LYS A 463 11.82 -15.61 -5.51
CA LYS A 463 10.49 -15.00 -5.42
C LYS A 463 10.13 -14.11 -6.61
N PHE A 464 11.04 -13.92 -7.57
CA PHE A 464 10.90 -13.06 -8.75
C PHE A 464 11.25 -13.80 -10.06
N PRO A 465 10.60 -14.93 -10.37
CA PRO A 465 11.05 -15.86 -11.42
C PRO A 465 10.98 -15.31 -12.86
N LEU A 466 10.27 -14.21 -13.08
CA LEU A 466 10.02 -13.65 -14.42
C LEU A 466 11.01 -12.55 -14.82
N VAL A 467 11.73 -11.96 -13.86
CA VAL A 467 12.59 -10.79 -14.09
C VAL A 467 14.06 -11.05 -13.76
N ASN A 468 14.38 -12.25 -13.27
CA ASN A 468 15.63 -12.50 -12.56
C ASN A 468 16.80 -13.05 -13.38
N GLY A 469 16.66 -13.29 -14.69
CA GLY A 469 17.68 -14.01 -15.47
C GLY A 469 19.10 -13.45 -15.36
N ARG A 470 19.29 -12.16 -15.67
CA ARG A 470 20.60 -11.50 -15.59
C ARG A 470 21.12 -11.36 -14.16
N VAL A 471 20.24 -11.02 -13.22
CA VAL A 471 20.56 -10.92 -11.78
C VAL A 471 21.03 -12.27 -11.24
N ASN A 472 20.38 -13.37 -11.63
CA ASN A 472 20.76 -14.73 -11.27
C ASN A 472 22.16 -15.05 -11.80
N ARG A 473 22.44 -14.74 -13.07
CA ARG A 473 23.78 -14.92 -13.64
C ARG A 473 24.85 -14.20 -12.82
N ILE A 474 24.65 -12.93 -12.49
CA ILE A 474 25.63 -12.14 -11.72
C ILE A 474 25.86 -12.73 -10.32
N ILE A 475 24.80 -13.15 -9.61
CA ILE A 475 24.94 -13.79 -8.30
C ILE A 475 25.68 -15.13 -8.43
N SER A 476 25.31 -15.95 -9.42
CA SER A 476 25.94 -17.24 -9.69
C SER A 476 27.44 -17.10 -10.01
N THR A 477 27.81 -16.12 -10.84
CA THR A 477 29.21 -15.78 -11.13
C THR A 477 29.94 -15.29 -9.88
N SER A 478 29.27 -14.49 -9.04
CA SER A 478 29.85 -14.01 -7.77
C SER A 478 30.15 -15.17 -6.80
N MET A 479 29.25 -16.15 -6.72
CA MET A 479 29.47 -17.35 -5.90
C MET A 479 30.61 -18.21 -6.44
N ALA A 480 30.73 -18.34 -7.77
CA ALA A 480 31.83 -19.06 -8.40
C ALA A 480 33.19 -18.40 -8.12
N ASP A 481 33.28 -17.08 -8.24
CA ASP A 481 34.51 -16.32 -7.94
C ASP A 481 34.96 -16.51 -6.48
N VAL A 482 34.02 -16.49 -5.53
CA VAL A 482 34.31 -16.76 -4.11
C VAL A 482 34.83 -18.18 -3.90
N LEU A 483 34.25 -19.19 -4.56
CA LEU A 483 34.69 -20.58 -4.45
C LEU A 483 36.07 -20.81 -5.07
N ASP A 484 36.34 -20.16 -6.21
CA ASP A 484 37.65 -20.20 -6.86
C ASP A 484 38.72 -19.58 -5.95
N ALA A 485 38.42 -18.45 -5.31
CA ALA A 485 39.28 -17.79 -4.34
C ALA A 485 39.56 -18.63 -3.08
N GLN A 486 38.66 -19.54 -2.68
CA GLN A 486 38.88 -20.50 -1.58
C GLN A 486 39.84 -21.65 -1.94
N GLY A 487 40.39 -21.69 -3.16
CA GLY A 487 41.31 -22.73 -3.60
C GLY A 487 40.61 -24.03 -3.99
N HIS A 488 39.28 -24.01 -4.18
CA HIS A 488 38.51 -25.14 -4.70
C HIS A 488 38.67 -25.31 -6.23
N ASN A 489 39.85 -25.03 -6.79
CA ASN A 489 40.15 -25.07 -8.23
C ASN A 489 39.88 -26.44 -8.89
N TRP A 490 39.97 -27.55 -8.15
CA TRP A 490 39.67 -28.90 -8.69
C TRP A 490 38.17 -29.25 -8.65
N LEU A 491 37.42 -28.69 -7.71
CA LEU A 491 35.95 -28.71 -7.72
C LEU A 491 35.43 -27.70 -8.75
N SER A 492 36.14 -26.63 -9.02
CA SER A 492 35.66 -25.56 -9.89
C SER A 492 35.43 -25.98 -11.36
N GLN A 493 36.24 -26.89 -11.91
CA GLN A 493 36.10 -27.33 -13.31
C GLN A 493 35.14 -28.53 -13.52
N GLU A 494 34.92 -29.36 -12.51
CA GLU A 494 34.05 -30.56 -12.60
C GLU A 494 32.90 -30.60 -11.57
N SER A 495 32.75 -29.58 -10.71
CA SER A 495 31.71 -29.62 -9.68
C SER A 495 30.34 -29.48 -10.33
N PRO A 496 29.41 -30.41 -10.06
CA PRO A 496 28.01 -30.28 -10.45
C PRO A 496 27.39 -28.98 -9.89
N ARG A 497 28.00 -28.37 -8.87
CA ARG A 497 27.58 -27.08 -8.32
C ARG A 497 27.82 -25.92 -9.30
N ARG A 498 28.96 -25.82 -9.99
CA ARG A 498 29.21 -24.76 -10.99
C ARG A 498 28.37 -24.98 -12.25
N ALA A 499 28.23 -26.22 -12.70
CA ALA A 499 27.32 -26.58 -13.80
C ALA A 499 25.85 -26.23 -13.47
N SER A 500 25.38 -26.56 -12.26
CA SER A 500 24.01 -26.22 -11.82
C SER A 500 23.78 -24.71 -11.70
N LEU A 501 24.80 -23.93 -11.33
CA LEU A 501 24.71 -22.46 -11.27
C LEU A 501 24.64 -21.84 -12.68
N GLY A 502 25.32 -22.42 -13.67
CA GLY A 502 25.19 -22.04 -15.07
C GLY A 502 23.82 -22.38 -15.67
N GLU A 503 23.26 -23.55 -15.32
CA GLU A 503 21.91 -23.98 -15.75
C GLU A 503 20.78 -23.11 -15.17
N LEU A 504 21.00 -22.49 -14.01
CA LEU A 504 20.02 -21.59 -13.36
C LEU A 504 19.94 -20.21 -14.03
N ALA A 505 20.94 -19.81 -14.82
CA ALA A 505 21.00 -18.50 -15.47
C ALA A 505 20.16 -18.47 -16.75
N LYS A 506 18.89 -18.04 -16.65
CA LYS A 506 18.05 -17.81 -17.83
C LYS A 506 18.55 -16.57 -18.62
N PRO A 507 18.61 -16.62 -19.97
CA PRO A 507 19.02 -15.47 -20.79
C PRO A 507 17.98 -14.33 -20.82
N GLN A 508 16.76 -14.57 -20.31
CA GLN A 508 15.65 -13.63 -20.28
C GLN A 508 15.51 -13.02 -18.88
N GLY A 509 15.39 -11.70 -18.79
CA GLY A 509 15.19 -10.98 -17.53
C GLY A 509 15.42 -9.48 -17.71
N VAL A 510 15.14 -8.71 -16.66
CA VAL A 510 15.28 -7.25 -16.71
C VAL A 510 16.77 -6.86 -16.58
N PRO A 511 17.38 -6.19 -17.58
CA PRO A 511 18.83 -6.00 -17.65
C PRO A 511 19.44 -5.22 -16.47
N TYR A 512 18.82 -4.13 -16.04
CA TYR A 512 19.35 -3.25 -15.00
C TYR A 512 18.40 -3.13 -13.79
N TRP A 513 17.83 -4.27 -13.39
CA TRP A 513 16.83 -4.32 -12.33
C TRP A 513 17.38 -3.93 -10.95
N ILE A 514 18.55 -4.47 -10.59
CA ILE A 514 19.25 -4.20 -9.34
C ILE A 514 20.35 -3.18 -9.60
N ALA A 515 20.30 -2.04 -8.92
CA ALA A 515 21.32 -1.00 -9.07
C ALA A 515 22.70 -1.48 -8.62
N GLY A 516 23.74 -1.03 -9.32
CA GLY A 516 25.14 -1.36 -9.06
C GLY A 516 25.57 -2.73 -9.59
N PHE A 517 24.66 -3.54 -10.14
CA PHE A 517 25.01 -4.84 -10.73
C PHE A 517 25.81 -4.71 -12.02
N ARG A 518 25.63 -3.62 -12.78
CA ARG A 518 26.47 -3.31 -13.95
C ARG A 518 27.94 -3.20 -13.53
N HIS A 519 28.24 -2.31 -12.59
CA HIS A 519 29.59 -2.12 -12.04
C HIS A 519 30.14 -3.36 -11.36
N TRP A 520 29.28 -4.13 -10.67
CA TRP A 520 29.71 -5.36 -10.04
C TRP A 520 30.10 -6.43 -11.06
N ALA A 521 29.36 -6.54 -12.17
CA ALA A 521 29.72 -7.42 -13.27
C ALA A 521 31.06 -7.00 -13.91
N GLU A 522 31.29 -5.70 -14.11
CA GLU A 522 32.59 -5.16 -14.58
C GLU A 522 33.73 -5.49 -13.62
N TYR A 523 33.49 -5.37 -12.30
CA TYR A 523 34.45 -5.78 -11.27
C TYR A 523 34.81 -7.27 -11.37
N LEU A 524 33.83 -8.17 -11.52
CA LEU A 524 34.07 -9.60 -11.67
C LEU A 524 34.86 -9.92 -12.95
N GLN A 525 34.55 -9.25 -14.07
CA GLN A 525 35.28 -9.41 -15.33
C GLN A 525 36.75 -8.99 -15.18
N SER A 526 37.02 -7.89 -14.48
CA SER A 526 38.39 -7.41 -14.23
C SER A 526 39.25 -8.40 -13.42
N ARG A 527 38.60 -9.29 -12.65
CA ARG A 527 39.25 -10.36 -11.87
C ARG A 527 39.43 -11.68 -12.63
N GLY A 528 38.99 -11.74 -13.89
CA GLY A 528 39.14 -12.93 -14.73
C GLY A 528 38.02 -13.96 -14.56
N ALA A 529 36.90 -13.61 -13.91
CA ALA A 529 35.72 -14.47 -13.86
C ALA A 529 35.11 -14.59 -15.28
N GLN A 530 35.50 -15.62 -16.03
CA GLN A 530 34.99 -15.85 -17.38
C GLN A 530 33.55 -16.39 -17.36
N GLY A 531 32.66 -15.61 -17.96
CA GLY A 531 31.36 -15.99 -18.47
C GLY A 531 30.85 -14.83 -19.33
N ASP A 532 30.36 -15.10 -20.54
CA ASP A 532 29.78 -14.06 -21.40
C ASP A 532 28.61 -13.39 -20.63
N LEU A 533 28.84 -12.16 -20.16
CA LEU A 533 28.04 -11.44 -19.15
C LEU A 533 27.02 -10.48 -19.76
#